data_AF-A0A1J7H0C5-F1
#
_entry.id   AF-A0A1J7H0C5-F1
#
_cell.length_a   1.000
_cell.length_b   1.000
_cell.length_c   1.000
_cell.angle_alpha   90.00
_cell.angle_beta   90.00
_cell.angle_gamma   90.00
#
_symmetry.space_group_name_H-M   'P 1'
#
loop_
_entity.id
_entity.type
_entity.pdbx_description
1 polymer ?
#
loop_
_entity_poly.entity_id
_entity_poly.type
_entity_poly.pdbx_seq_one_letter_code
_entity_poly.pdbx_strand_id
1 'polypeptide(L)'
;MFRPFVGEVIAAKLLASNADGLRLSVGFFNDIYVPAHLMPIPNHFEADPINRNENESKKGTWFWDYEGEHYAIENSEDEIRFRVQSVSYSPFPLEQPKESKRFAPMLVTASLLKHEGLGPIYWWV
;
A
#
# COMPACT_ATOMS: atom_id res chain seq x y z
N MET A 1 -9.14 20.50 -0.13
CA MET A 1 -7.76 20.18 -0.58
C MET A 1 -7.26 19.02 0.26
N PHE A 2 -6.76 17.95 -0.35
CA PHE A 2 -6.23 16.79 0.39
C PHE A 2 -4.79 17.06 0.82
N ARG A 3 -4.55 17.08 2.14
CA ARG A 3 -3.26 17.38 2.77
C ARG A 3 -3.10 16.52 4.03
N PRO A 4 -2.76 15.24 3.87
CA PRO A 4 -2.61 14.35 5.02
C PRO A 4 -1.43 14.78 5.89
N PHE A 5 -1.47 14.42 7.17
CA PHE A 5 -0.40 14.73 8.13
C PHE A 5 0.19 13.48 8.78
N VAL A 6 1.46 13.55 9.18
CA VAL A 6 2.14 12.44 9.85
C VAL A 6 1.39 12.05 11.12
N GLY A 7 1.04 10.78 11.22
CA GLY A 7 0.30 10.19 12.33
C GLY A 7 -1.21 10.08 12.12
N GLU A 8 -1.77 10.70 11.08
CA GLU A 8 -3.18 10.59 10.68
C GLU A 8 -3.54 9.14 10.31
N VAL A 9 -4.74 8.68 10.67
CA VAL A 9 -5.25 7.37 10.26
C VAL A 9 -6.31 7.57 9.18
N ILE A 10 -6.13 6.88 8.05
CA ILE A 10 -6.98 7.01 6.87
C ILE A 10 -7.39 5.61 6.41
N ALA A 11 -8.62 5.47 5.91
CA ALA A 11 -9.10 4.26 5.26
C ALA A 11 -9.00 4.40 3.73
N ALA A 12 -8.48 3.38 3.05
CA ALA A 12 -8.32 3.37 1.59
C ALA A 12 -8.47 1.97 1.01
N LYS A 13 -8.76 1.87 -0.28
CA LYS A 13 -8.84 0.59 -0.99
C LYS A 13 -7.50 0.14 -1.51
N LEU A 14 -7.27 -1.17 -1.57
CA LEU A 14 -6.08 -1.75 -2.18
C LEU A 14 -6.14 -1.57 -3.70
N LEU A 15 -5.18 -0.85 -4.27
CA LEU A 15 -5.07 -0.65 -5.71
C LEU A 15 -4.16 -1.70 -6.36
N ALA A 16 -3.02 -2.00 -5.73
CA ALA A 16 -2.07 -3.00 -6.19
C ALA A 16 -1.25 -3.56 -5.02
N SER A 17 -0.78 -4.80 -5.16
CA SER A 17 0.09 -5.47 -4.20
C SER A 17 1.20 -6.20 -4.95
N ASN A 18 2.44 -6.01 -4.48
CA ASN A 18 3.64 -6.61 -5.05
C ASN A 18 4.73 -6.81 -3.98
N ALA A 19 5.85 -7.41 -4.35
CA ALA A 19 6.96 -7.68 -3.44
C ALA A 19 7.59 -6.43 -2.78
N ASP A 20 7.39 -5.23 -3.36
CA ASP A 20 7.88 -3.97 -2.79
C ASP A 20 6.91 -3.42 -1.71
N GLY A 21 5.62 -3.83 -1.75
CA GLY A 21 4.59 -3.46 -0.79
C GLY A 21 3.20 -3.30 -1.40
N LEU A 22 2.38 -2.44 -0.80
CA LEU A 22 1.03 -2.13 -1.24
C LEU A 22 0.95 -0.73 -1.86
N ARG A 23 0.03 -0.57 -2.82
CA ARG A 23 -0.44 0.73 -3.31
C ARG A 23 -1.91 0.87 -2.95
N LEU A 24 -2.27 1.97 -2.30
CA LEU A 24 -3.63 2.25 -1.82
C LEU A 24 -4.24 3.44 -2.57
N SER A 25 -5.57 3.53 -2.54
CA SER A 25 -6.35 4.61 -3.13
C SER A 25 -7.51 5.05 -2.25
N VAL A 26 -7.68 6.37 -2.11
CA VAL A 26 -8.87 6.99 -1.51
C VAL A 26 -9.87 7.46 -2.59
N GLY A 27 -9.81 6.87 -3.79
CA GLY A 27 -10.67 7.19 -4.93
C GLY A 27 -10.10 8.32 -5.82
N PHE A 28 -9.86 9.50 -5.24
CA PHE A 28 -9.32 10.66 -6.01
C PHE A 28 -7.78 10.78 -5.95
N PHE A 29 -7.12 10.04 -5.06
CA PHE A 29 -5.67 10.04 -4.88
C PHE A 29 -5.14 8.60 -4.73
N ASN A 30 -4.11 8.26 -5.50
CA ASN A 30 -3.63 6.88 -5.71
C ASN A 30 -2.15 6.69 -5.38
N ASP A 31 -1.43 7.74 -5.00
CA ASP A 31 0.01 7.69 -4.72
C ASP A 31 0.27 7.53 -3.22
N ILE A 32 -0.44 6.55 -2.64
CA ILE A 32 -0.31 6.08 -1.26
C ILE A 32 0.39 4.71 -1.30
N TYR A 33 1.51 4.58 -0.61
CA TYR A 33 2.31 3.35 -0.64
C TYR A 33 2.56 2.85 0.78
N VAL A 34 2.38 1.54 1.00
CA VAL A 34 2.82 0.83 2.20
C VAL A 34 4.01 -0.06 1.82
N PRO A 35 5.26 0.40 2.02
CA PRO A 35 6.45 -0.42 1.85
C PRO A 35 6.42 -1.72 2.67
N ALA A 36 7.05 -2.78 2.15
CA ALA A 36 7.16 -4.09 2.80
C ALA A 36 7.65 -4.02 4.27
N HIS A 37 8.64 -3.18 4.56
CA HIS A 37 9.18 -3.03 5.93
C HIS A 37 8.24 -2.30 6.91
N LEU A 38 7.12 -1.76 6.42
CA LEU A 38 6.09 -1.09 7.21
C LEU A 38 4.78 -1.89 7.27
N MET A 39 4.82 -3.14 6.82
CA MET A 39 3.72 -4.10 6.92
C MET A 39 3.59 -4.64 8.35
N PRO A 40 2.43 -5.20 8.72
CA PRO A 40 2.25 -5.84 10.04
C PRO A 40 3.31 -6.93 10.26
N ILE A 41 3.84 -7.09 11.47
CA ILE A 41 4.90 -8.08 11.75
C ILE A 41 4.34 -9.13 12.73
N PRO A 42 4.53 -10.44 12.49
CA PRO A 42 5.22 -11.05 11.34
C PRO A 42 4.41 -11.05 10.04
N ASN A 43 5.08 -11.02 8.88
CA ASN A 43 4.42 -11.09 7.57
C ASN A 43 5.21 -11.95 6.58
N HIS A 44 4.54 -12.37 5.53
CA HIS A 44 5.15 -12.95 4.35
C HIS A 44 4.40 -12.51 3.07
N PHE A 45 5.08 -12.64 1.93
CA PHE A 45 4.53 -12.33 0.61
C PHE A 45 4.47 -13.59 -0.23
N GLU A 46 3.31 -13.86 -0.83
CA GLU A 46 3.13 -14.94 -1.80
C GLU A 46 2.91 -14.35 -3.19
N ALA A 47 3.79 -14.70 -4.13
CA ALA A 47 3.67 -14.27 -5.52
C ALA A 47 2.56 -15.04 -6.25
N ASP A 48 1.79 -14.35 -7.09
CA ASP A 48 0.73 -14.97 -7.88
C ASP A 48 1.33 -15.87 -8.99
N PRO A 49 1.05 -17.18 -8.99
CA PRO A 49 1.65 -18.13 -9.93
C PRO A 49 1.16 -17.95 -11.38
N ILE A 50 0.02 -17.28 -11.61
CA ILE A 50 -0.63 -17.18 -12.93
C ILE A 50 -0.04 -16.02 -13.77
N ASN A 51 0.50 -14.99 -13.13
CA ASN A 51 1.00 -13.77 -13.78
C ASN A 51 2.50 -13.81 -14.11
N ARG A 52 2.98 -14.92 -14.71
CA ARG A 52 4.37 -15.08 -15.20
C ARG A 52 4.64 -14.46 -16.57
N ASN A 53 3.79 -13.57 -17.06
CA ASN A 53 4.09 -12.80 -18.27
C ASN A 53 5.07 -11.68 -17.93
N GLU A 54 6.14 -11.57 -18.71
CA GLU A 54 7.41 -10.85 -18.50
C GLU A 54 7.31 -9.38 -18.02
N ASN A 55 6.12 -8.77 -18.08
CA ASN A 55 5.88 -7.35 -17.75
C ASN A 55 5.14 -7.13 -16.41
N GLU A 56 4.49 -8.15 -15.82
CA GLU A 56 3.70 -8.06 -14.57
C GLU A 56 4.12 -9.08 -13.49
N SER A 57 5.31 -9.65 -13.62
CA SER A 57 5.90 -10.71 -12.76
C SER A 57 6.14 -10.35 -11.28
N LYS A 58 5.43 -9.36 -10.73
CA LYS A 58 5.59 -8.89 -9.35
C LYS A 58 4.29 -8.88 -8.54
N LYS A 59 3.14 -9.22 -9.12
CA LYS A 59 1.87 -9.25 -8.37
C LYS A 59 1.86 -10.40 -7.36
N GLY A 60 1.27 -10.15 -6.20
CA GLY A 60 1.06 -11.18 -5.19
C GLY A 60 0.29 -10.65 -3.99
N THR A 61 0.14 -11.47 -2.97
CA THR A 61 -0.63 -11.17 -1.77
C THR A 61 0.30 -11.11 -0.57
N TRP A 62 0.12 -10.09 0.26
CA TRP A 62 0.78 -10.01 1.55
C TRP A 62 -0.10 -10.62 2.62
N PHE A 63 0.51 -11.32 3.56
CA PHE A 63 -0.16 -11.93 4.69
C PHE A 63 0.41 -11.40 5.99
N TRP A 64 -0.47 -11.15 6.96
CA TRP A 64 -0.09 -10.93 8.34
C TRP A 64 -0.20 -12.27 9.10
N ASP A 65 0.92 -12.72 9.66
CA ASP A 65 0.99 -13.95 10.42
C ASP A 65 0.68 -13.62 11.88
N TYR A 66 -0.46 -14.09 12.40
CA TYR A 66 -0.88 -13.79 13.76
C TYR A 66 -1.43 -15.04 14.43
N GLU A 67 -0.88 -15.39 15.60
CA GLU A 67 -1.30 -16.55 16.41
C GLU A 67 -1.37 -17.91 15.67
N GLY A 68 -0.59 -18.08 14.60
CA GLY A 68 -0.55 -19.31 13.80
C GLY A 68 -1.51 -19.31 12.61
N GLU A 69 -2.27 -18.23 12.42
CA GLU A 69 -3.14 -18.00 11.26
C GLU A 69 -2.52 -16.98 10.30
N HIS A 70 -2.92 -17.08 9.03
CA HIS A 70 -2.44 -16.22 7.95
C HIS A 70 -3.56 -15.30 7.45
N TYR A 71 -3.47 -14.01 7.77
CA TYR A 71 -4.46 -13.01 7.37
C TYR A 71 -4.02 -12.32 6.07
N ALA A 72 -4.68 -12.64 4.97
CA ALA A 72 -4.41 -12.02 3.68
C ALA A 72 -4.69 -10.50 3.71
N ILE A 73 -3.96 -9.73 2.91
CA ILE A 73 -4.26 -8.34 2.55
C ILE A 73 -4.55 -8.35 1.05
N GLU A 74 -5.79 -8.61 0.71
CA GLU A 74 -6.23 -8.76 -0.67
C GLU A 74 -7.10 -7.60 -1.16
N ASN A 75 -7.37 -7.60 -2.47
CA ASN A 75 -8.21 -6.58 -3.08
C ASN A 75 -9.68 -6.98 -2.89
N SER A 76 -10.21 -6.71 -1.70
CA SER A 76 -11.63 -6.87 -1.36
C SER A 76 -12.37 -5.52 -1.49
N GLU A 77 -13.70 -5.53 -1.34
CA GLU A 77 -14.48 -4.29 -1.27
C GLU A 77 -14.17 -3.46 -0.01
N ASP A 78 -13.54 -4.09 0.98
CA ASP A 78 -13.20 -3.51 2.27
C ASP A 78 -12.04 -2.52 2.19
N GLU A 79 -12.06 -1.57 3.12
CA GLU A 79 -10.99 -0.59 3.25
C GLU A 79 -9.89 -1.08 4.18
N ILE A 80 -8.66 -0.65 3.89
CA ILE A 80 -7.47 -0.82 4.70
C ILE A 80 -7.22 0.48 5.45
N ARG A 81 -7.24 0.40 6.78
CA ARG A 81 -6.84 1.51 7.66
C ARG A 81 -5.32 1.55 7.75
N PHE A 82 -4.72 2.68 7.44
CA PHE A 82 -3.29 2.88 7.57
C PHE A 82 -2.99 4.17 8.29
N ARG A 83 -1.80 4.23 8.89
CA ARG A 83 -1.29 5.45 9.49
C ARG A 83 -0.33 6.14 8.53
N VAL A 84 -0.50 7.43 8.31
CA VAL A 84 0.42 8.24 7.51
C VAL A 84 1.75 8.32 8.24
N GLN A 85 2.81 7.79 7.63
CA GLN A 85 4.16 7.86 8.18
C GLN A 85 4.91 9.08 7.66
N SER A 86 4.80 9.39 6.37
CA SER A 86 5.40 10.57 5.76
C SER A 86 4.64 11.05 4.54
N VAL A 87 4.79 12.33 4.22
CA VAL A 87 4.25 12.96 3.02
C VAL A 87 5.42 13.67 2.33
N SER A 88 5.69 13.29 1.09
CA SER A 88 6.75 13.86 0.27
C SER A 88 6.17 14.64 -0.90
N TYR A 89 6.78 15.79 -1.18
CA TYR A 89 6.44 16.62 -2.34
C TYR A 89 7.62 16.63 -3.30
N SER A 90 7.47 15.94 -4.43
CA SER A 90 8.52 15.91 -5.44
C SER A 90 8.55 17.26 -6.16
N PRO A 91 9.73 17.89 -6.33
CA PRO A 91 9.84 19.07 -7.18
C PRO A 91 9.43 18.69 -8.62
N PHE A 92 8.77 19.61 -9.32
CA PHE A 92 8.38 19.39 -10.71
C PHE A 92 9.63 19.04 -11.55
N PRO A 93 9.66 17.88 -12.24
CA PRO A 93 10.74 17.56 -13.13
C PRO A 93 10.70 18.54 -14.31
N LEU A 94 11.81 19.24 -14.54
CA LEU A 94 11.95 20.19 -15.64
C LEU A 94 11.81 19.51 -17.01
N GLU A 95 12.13 18.22 -17.10
CA GLU A 95 11.97 17.38 -18.29
C GLU A 95 11.41 16.02 -17.86
N GLN A 96 10.28 15.60 -18.44
CA GLN A 96 9.78 14.22 -18.35
C GLN A 96 9.97 13.54 -19.70
N PRO A 97 10.94 12.62 -19.84
CA PRO A 97 11.02 11.74 -21.00
C PRO A 97 9.67 11.06 -21.25
N LYS A 98 9.25 10.91 -22.52
CA LYS A 98 7.94 10.37 -22.91
C LYS A 98 7.63 8.97 -22.35
N GLU A 99 8.65 8.22 -21.95
CA GLU A 99 8.53 6.87 -21.35
C GLU A 99 8.60 6.86 -19.82
N SER A 100 8.65 8.03 -19.17
CA SER A 100 8.74 8.13 -17.71
C SER A 100 7.42 7.76 -17.05
N LYS A 101 7.48 7.13 -15.87
CA LYS A 101 6.31 6.96 -15.01
C LYS A 101 5.63 8.31 -14.76
N ARG A 102 4.30 8.31 -14.70
CA ARG A 102 3.51 9.51 -14.38
C ARG A 102 4.08 10.19 -13.14
N PHE A 103 4.41 11.48 -13.27
CA PHE A 103 4.92 12.27 -12.16
C PHE A 103 3.86 12.39 -11.06
N ALA A 104 4.23 11.96 -9.84
CA ALA A 104 3.43 12.10 -8.64
C ALA A 104 3.96 13.30 -7.82
N PRO A 105 3.30 14.47 -7.86
CA PRO A 105 3.76 15.66 -7.16
C PRO A 105 3.66 15.52 -5.64
N MET A 106 2.80 14.62 -5.15
CA MET A 106 2.68 14.25 -3.76
C MET A 106 2.69 12.74 -3.64
N LEU A 107 3.48 12.22 -2.70
CA LEU A 107 3.53 10.81 -2.34
C LEU A 107 3.28 10.67 -0.84
N VAL A 108 2.41 9.73 -0.47
CA VAL A 108 2.12 9.40 0.92
C VAL A 108 2.73 8.03 1.22
N THR A 109 3.64 7.98 2.19
CA THR A 109 4.11 6.72 2.76
C THR A 109 3.25 6.38 3.96
N ALA A 110 2.64 5.21 3.90
CA ALA A 110 1.73 4.66 4.88
C ALA A 110 2.39 3.51 5.64
N SER A 111 1.95 3.30 6.88
CA SER A 111 2.41 2.22 7.74
C SER A 111 1.22 1.45 8.32
N LEU A 112 1.40 0.14 8.38
CA LEU A 112 0.50 -0.83 9.02
C LEU A 112 1.17 -1.46 10.26
N LEU A 113 2.25 -0.86 10.77
CA LEU A 113 2.97 -1.38 11.94
C LEU A 113 2.13 -1.24 13.22
N LYS A 114 2.05 -2.35 13.96
CA LYS A 114 1.67 -2.50 15.39
C LYS A 114 0.91 -1.31 16.01
N HIS A 115 -0.28 -1.06 15.49
CA HIS A 115 -1.32 -0.28 16.16
C HIS A 115 -2.63 -1.05 16.03
N GLU A 116 -3.32 -1.21 17.16
CA GLU A 116 -4.65 -1.84 17.20
C GLU A 116 -5.58 -1.10 16.22
N GLY A 117 -6.23 -1.83 15.30
CA GLY A 117 -7.18 -1.27 14.33
C GLY A 117 -6.60 -0.80 12.99
N LEU A 118 -5.33 -1.09 12.66
CA LEU A 118 -4.77 -0.89 11.31
C LEU A 118 -4.86 -2.16 10.45
N GLY A 119 -4.72 -2.01 9.14
CA GLY A 119 -4.92 -3.09 8.17
C GLY A 119 -6.37 -3.14 7.66
N PRO A 120 -6.73 -4.20 6.93
CA PRO A 120 -8.09 -4.47 6.50
C PRO A 120 -9.09 -4.41 7.67
N ILE A 121 -10.22 -3.73 7.47
CA ILE A 121 -11.22 -3.52 8.52
C ILE A 121 -11.81 -4.85 9.02
N TYR A 122 -11.95 -5.86 8.16
CA TYR A 122 -12.51 -7.16 8.53
C TYR A 122 -11.66 -7.96 9.54
N TRP A 123 -10.40 -7.55 9.81
CA TRP A 123 -9.59 -8.16 10.87
C TRP A 123 -10.10 -7.83 12.28
N TRP A 124 -10.95 -6.79 12.41
CA TRP A 124 -11.33 -6.19 13.68
C TRP A 124 -12.84 -6.33 13.99
N VAL A 125 -13.51 -7.25 13.29
CA VAL A 125 -14.97 -7.50 13.40
C VAL A 125 -15.24 -8.74 14.23
#